data_AF-H6SLZ6-F1
#
_entry.id   AF-H6SLZ6-F1
#
_cell.length_a   1.000
_cell.length_b   1.000
_cell.length_c   1.000
_cell.angle_alpha   90.00
_cell.angle_beta   90.00
_cell.angle_gamma   90.00
#
_symmetry.space_group_name_H-M   'P 1'
#
loop_
_entity.id
_entity.type
_entity.pdbx_description
1 polymer ?
#
loop_
_entity_poly.entity_id
_entity_poly.type
_entity_poly.pdbx_seq_one_letter_code
_entity_poly.pdbx_strand_id
1 'polypeptide(L)' 'MIEAAGATVLFLPPYSPDFNPIEKAFAKLKTLLRKETERTVSGLWNLIGRLVDLFLPSECANYFRACGYDPD' A
#
# COMPACT_ATOMS: atom_id res chain seq x y z
N MET A 1 2.23 17.89 15.91
CA MET A 1 2.89 16.61 16.21
C MET A 1 1.89 15.50 15.99
N ILE A 2 2.27 14.35 15.43
CA ILE A 2 1.35 13.25 15.05
C ILE A 2 0.48 12.79 16.23
N GLU A 3 1.06 12.75 17.43
CA GLU A 3 0.39 12.35 18.68
C GLU A 3 -0.75 13.30 19.10
N ALA A 4 -0.67 14.59 18.77
CA ALA A 4 -1.73 15.56 19.08
C ALA A 4 -3.03 15.27 18.31
N ALA A 5 -2.97 14.47 17.24
CA ALA A 5 -4.13 13.98 16.50
C ALA A 5 -4.62 12.61 17.00
N GLY A 6 -4.06 12.08 18.11
CA GLY A 6 -4.40 10.76 18.64
C GLY A 6 -3.76 9.58 17.90
N ALA A 7 -2.75 9.83 17.05
CA ALA A 7 -2.05 8.80 16.30
C ALA A 7 -0.73 8.40 16.97
N THR A 8 -0.37 7.12 16.86
CA THR A 8 0.89 6.56 17.36
C THR A 8 1.91 6.43 16.24
N VAL A 9 3.16 6.80 16.51
CA VAL A 9 4.28 6.61 15.57
C VAL A 9 4.91 5.24 15.80
N LEU A 10 4.90 4.39 14.78
CA LEU A 10 5.59 3.10 14.79
C LEU A 10 6.96 3.24 14.12
N PHE A 11 8.02 3.00 14.88
CA PHE A 11 9.39 3.05 14.36
C PHE A 11 9.75 1.74 13.68
N LEU A 12 10.27 1.84 12.45
CA LEU A 12 10.81 0.72 11.69
C LEU A 12 12.34 0.72 11.77
N PRO A 13 12.98 -0.46 11.91
CA PRO A 13 14.43 -0.53 11.76
C PRO A 13 14.85 -0.08 10.35
N PRO A 14 16.02 0.54 10.19
CA PRO A 14 16.54 0.93 8.88
C PRO A 14 16.54 -0.24 7.88
N TYR A 15 16.25 0.06 6.60
CA TYR A 15 16.27 -0.91 5.50
C TYR A 15 15.44 -2.18 5.74
N SER A 16 14.34 -2.08 6.46
CA SER A 16 13.46 -3.23 6.78
C SER A 16 12.13 -3.17 6.02
N PRO A 17 12.14 -3.32 4.67
CA PRO A 17 10.91 -3.27 3.86
C PRO A 17 9.95 -4.42 4.20
N ASP A 18 10.45 -5.52 4.76
CA ASP A 18 9.63 -6.67 5.16
C ASP A 18 8.65 -6.34 6.28
N PHE A 19 8.91 -5.29 7.06
CA PHE A 19 8.03 -4.77 8.10
C PHE A 19 7.13 -3.62 7.61
N ASN A 20 7.14 -3.29 6.32
CA ASN A 20 6.31 -2.20 5.78
C ASN A 20 5.19 -2.76 4.87
N PRO A 21 3.94 -2.83 5.35
CA PRO A 21 2.82 -3.41 4.59
C PRO A 21 2.59 -2.75 3.23
N ILE A 22 2.93 -1.46 3.08
CA ILE A 22 2.74 -0.72 1.84
C ILE A 22 3.58 -1.30 0.70
N GLU A 23 4.73 -1.92 0.98
CA GLU A 23 5.59 -2.53 -0.04
C GLU A 23 4.88 -3.68 -0.76
N LYS A 24 4.09 -4.48 -0.02
CA LYS A 24 3.27 -5.56 -0.59
C LYS A 24 2.17 -5.00 -1.49
N ALA A 25 1.48 -3.95 -1.04
CA ALA A 25 0.46 -3.29 -1.84
C ALA A 25 1.04 -2.68 -3.14
N PHE A 26 2.20 -2.01 -3.04
CA PHE A 26 2.87 -1.41 -4.19
C PHE A 26 3.43 -2.47 -5.16
N ALA A 27 3.86 -3.64 -4.67
CA ALA A 27 4.26 -4.74 -5.54
C ALA A 27 3.09 -5.21 -6.43
N LYS A 28 1.89 -5.35 -5.87
CA LYS A 28 0.67 -5.65 -6.64
C LYS A 28 0.31 -4.51 -7.59
N LEU A 29 0.27 -3.27 -7.10
CA LEU A 29 -0.07 -2.10 -7.93
C LEU A 29 0.86 -1.96 -9.14
N LYS A 30 2.18 -2.10 -8.95
CA LYS A 30 3.17 -2.10 -10.04
C LYS A 30 2.91 -3.22 -11.04
N THR A 31 2.54 -4.41 -10.57
CA THR A 31 2.19 -5.54 -11.44
C THR A 31 0.97 -5.24 -12.30
N LEU A 32 -0.05 -4.60 -11.73
CA LEU A 32 -1.24 -4.18 -12.47
C LEU A 32 -0.92 -3.07 -13.47
N LEU A 33 -0.20 -2.02 -13.05
CA LEU A 33 0.21 -0.91 -13.92
C LEU A 33 1.06 -1.36 -15.11
N ARG A 34 1.95 -2.36 -14.94
CA ARG A 34 2.78 -2.89 -16.02
C ARG A 34 1.99 -3.61 -17.11
N LYS A 35 0.74 -4.03 -16.84
CA LYS A 35 -0.15 -4.64 -17.84
C LYS A 35 -0.85 -3.58 -18.71
N GLU A 36 -0.82 -2.32 -18.27
CA GLU A 36 -1.54 -1.22 -18.90
C GLU A 36 -0.62 -0.39 -19.78
N THR A 37 -1.16 0.17 -20.85
CA THR A 37 -0.39 0.92 -21.87
C THR A 37 -0.53 2.43 -21.74
N GLU A 38 -1.12 2.95 -20.67
CA GLU A 38 -1.32 4.39 -20.48
C GLU A 38 0.03 5.14 -20.40
N ARG A 39 0.10 6.32 -21.05
CA ARG A 39 1.33 7.12 -21.20
C ARG A 39 1.14 8.59 -20.86
N THR A 40 -0.07 9.00 -20.46
CA THR A 40 -0.36 10.35 -19.99
C THR A 40 -0.44 10.38 -18.47
N VAL A 41 -0.04 11.50 -17.86
CA VAL A 41 -0.12 11.68 -16.41
C VAL A 41 -1.58 11.61 -15.93
N SER A 42 -2.49 12.30 -16.64
CA SER A 42 -3.93 12.30 -16.31
C SER A 42 -4.56 10.91 -16.47
N GLY A 43 -4.23 10.20 -17.54
CA GLY A 43 -4.69 8.82 -17.73
C GLY A 43 -4.15 7.89 -16.65
N LEU A 44 -2.87 8.04 -16.26
CA LEU A 44 -2.26 7.25 -15.20
C LEU A 44 -2.94 7.49 -13.84
N TRP A 45 -3.30 8.73 -13.51
CA TRP A 45 -4.06 9.04 -12.30
C TRP A 45 -5.42 8.35 -12.29
N ASN A 46 -6.18 8.44 -13.39
CA ASN A 46 -7.47 7.77 -13.53
C ASN A 46 -7.34 6.25 -13.44
N LEU A 47 -6.29 5.70 -14.04
CA LEU A 47 -6.00 4.27 -13.99
C LEU A 47 -5.67 3.81 -12.57
N ILE A 48 -4.78 4.52 -11.86
CA ILE A 48 -4.45 4.21 -10.47
C ILE A 48 -5.71 4.22 -9.60
N GLY A 49 -6.58 5.22 -9.77
CA GLY A 49 -7.87 5.28 -9.07
C GLY A 49 -8.69 3.99 -9.23
N ARG A 50 -8.88 3.53 -10.48
CA ARG A 50 -9.59 2.27 -10.75
C ARG A 50 -8.88 1.03 -10.21
N LEU A 51 -7.54 1.01 -10.22
CA LEU A 51 -6.78 -0.14 -9.76
C LEU A 51 -6.79 -0.27 -8.23
N VAL A 52 -6.88 0.85 -7.50
CA VAL A 52 -7.00 0.85 -6.04
C VAL A 52 -8.30 0.18 -5.58
N ASP A 53 -9.38 0.26 -6.37
CA ASP A 53 -10.64 -0.45 -6.08
C ASP A 53 -10.50 -1.99 -6.10
N LEU A 54 -9.41 -2.52 -6.65
CA LEU A 54 -9.12 -3.96 -6.70
C LEU A 54 -8.43 -4.49 -5.43
N PHE A 55 -8.18 -3.63 -4.43
CA PHE A 55 -7.58 -4.01 -3.16
C PHE A 55 -8.67 -4.27 -2.13
N LEU A 56 -8.95 -5.55 -1.90
CA LEU A 56 -10.00 -5.95 -0.97
C LEU A 56 -9.56 -5.73 0.48
N PRO A 57 -10.48 -5.37 1.40
CA PRO A 57 -10.14 -5.19 2.82
C PRO A 57 -9.45 -6.41 3.44
N SER A 58 -9.91 -7.62 3.09
CA SER A 58 -9.30 -8.88 3.55
C SER A 58 -7.88 -9.08 3.06
N GLU A 59 -7.59 -8.64 1.84
CA GLU A 59 -6.24 -8.68 1.27
C GLU A 59 -5.32 -7.66 1.94
N CYS A 60 -5.81 -6.44 2.18
CA CYS A 60 -5.06 -5.42 2.92
C CYS A 60 -4.72 -5.91 4.33
N ALA A 61 -5.67 -6.51 5.05
CA ALA A 61 -5.42 -7.13 6.36
C ALA A 61 -4.34 -8.23 6.30
N ASN A 62 -4.29 -9.01 5.22
CA ASN A 62 -3.24 -10.00 5.01
C ASN A 62 -1.85 -9.35 4.85
N TYR A 63 -1.74 -8.16 4.25
CA TYR A 63 -0.46 -7.46 4.14
C TYR A 63 0.08 -7.05 5.51
N PHE A 64 -0.78 -6.55 6.40
CA PHE A 64 -0.43 -6.22 7.78
C PHE A 64 0.02 -7.46 8.55
N ARG A 65 -0.76 -8.56 8.52
CA ARG A 65 -0.39 -9.82 9.17
C ARG A 65 0.94 -10.38 8.66
N ALA A 66 1.18 -10.30 7.34
CA ALA A 66 2.44 -10.75 6.74
C ALA A 66 3.67 -9.91 7.13
N CYS A 67 3.46 -8.74 7.73
CA CYS A 67 4.52 -7.87 8.29
C CYS A 67 4.59 -7.93 9.82
N GLY A 68 3.80 -8.80 10.47
CA GLY A 68 3.79 -8.97 11.93
C GLY A 68 2.85 -8.03 12.68
N TYR A 69 1.92 -7.37 12.01
CA TYR A 69 0.90 -6.52 12.64
C TYR A 69 -0.44 -7.25 12.74
N ASP A 70 -1.16 -6.99 13.84
CA ASP A 70 -2.55 -7.41 13.98
C ASP A 70 -3.47 -6.30 13.45
N PRO A 71 -4.26 -6.53 12.37
CA PRO A 71 -5.14 -5.52 11.79
C PRO A 71 -6.49 -5.37 12.52
N ASP A 72 -6.66 -5.98 13.70
CA ASP A 72 -7.88 -5.97 14.52
C ASP A 72 -7.99 -4.75 15.46
#